data_AF-A0A1Q7JIJ8-F1
#
_entry.id   AF-A0A1Q7JIJ8-F1
#
_cell.length_a   1.000
_cell.length_b   1.000
_cell.length_c   1.000
_cell.angle_alpha   90.00
_cell.angle_beta   90.00
_cell.angle_gamma   90.00
#
_symmetry.space_group_name_H-M   'P 1'
#
loop_
_entity.id
_entity.type
_entity.pdbx_description
1 polymer ?
#
loop_
_entity_poly.entity_id
_entity_poly.type
_entity_poly.pdbx_seq_one_letter_code
_entity_poly.pdbx_strand_id
1 'polypeptide(L)'
;MTEDGRSRWGFLGSLGGAVLGGLTWVGVAGVTLHDGLVVSSAVLAAVGLWSVAAAAYARFPTRALGLLGAVILAVVLIDWIYLLLLLPRLAELPTYPWFGTSQASIRAIRPALVAASVAGGAFVTIDVLRRRS
;
A
#
# COMPACT_ATOMS: atom_id res chain seq x y z
N MET A 1 16.65 -29.95 0.16
CA MET A 1 17.27 -28.65 0.48
C MET A 1 16.83 -27.54 -0.49
N THR A 2 15.54 -27.41 -0.81
CA THR A 2 15.07 -26.41 -1.80
C THR A 2 13.73 -25.72 -1.48
N GLU A 3 13.11 -25.97 -0.34
CA GLU A 3 11.81 -25.36 0.00
C GLU A 3 11.92 -23.94 0.59
N ASP A 4 13.03 -23.61 1.27
CA ASP A 4 13.17 -22.31 1.95
C ASP A 4 13.33 -21.11 0.99
N GLY A 5 13.99 -21.32 -0.15
CA GLY A 5 14.26 -20.25 -1.12
C GLY A 5 13.01 -19.78 -1.88
N ARG A 6 12.16 -20.73 -2.31
CA ARG A 6 10.93 -20.44 -3.07
C ARG A 6 9.88 -19.74 -2.19
N SER A 7 9.81 -20.09 -0.90
CA SER A 7 8.96 -19.44 0.10
C SER A 7 9.35 -17.97 0.35
N ARG A 8 10.65 -17.70 0.52
CA ARG A 8 11.16 -16.34 0.76
C ARG A 8 10.88 -15.38 -0.39
N TRP A 9 11.19 -15.78 -1.62
CA TRP A 9 10.94 -14.93 -2.79
C TRP A 9 9.44 -14.76 -3.06
N GLY A 10 8.63 -15.79 -2.80
CA GLY A 10 7.17 -15.69 -2.85
C GLY A 10 6.62 -14.65 -1.87
N PHE A 11 7.13 -14.61 -0.65
CA PHE A 11 6.72 -13.62 0.36
C PHE A 11 7.23 -12.20 0.04
N LEU A 12 8.48 -12.04 -0.39
CA LEU A 12 8.97 -10.72 -0.84
C LEU A 12 8.20 -10.19 -2.06
N GLY A 13 7.80 -11.10 -2.96
CA GLY A 13 6.93 -10.79 -4.08
C GLY A 13 5.54 -10.35 -3.64
N SER A 14 4.94 -11.00 -2.63
CA SER A 14 3.63 -10.58 -2.09
C SER A 14 3.70 -9.23 -1.37
N LEU A 15 4.79 -8.94 -0.65
CA LEU A 15 5.04 -7.61 -0.10
C LEU A 15 5.16 -6.55 -1.20
N GLY A 16 5.91 -6.85 -2.27
CA GLY A 16 6.01 -5.99 -3.44
C GLY A 16 4.65 -5.73 -4.08
N GLY A 17 3.85 -6.79 -4.26
CA GLY A 17 2.49 -6.69 -4.79
C GLY A 17 1.56 -5.84 -3.92
N ALA A 18 1.63 -5.97 -2.59
CA ALA A 18 0.84 -5.16 -1.67
C ALA A 18 1.21 -3.66 -1.75
N VAL A 19 2.52 -3.35 -1.78
CA VAL A 19 3.02 -1.98 -1.87
C VAL A 19 2.67 -1.35 -3.22
N LEU A 20 2.98 -2.04 -4.32
CA LEU A 20 2.71 -1.55 -5.66
C LEU A 20 1.20 -1.44 -5.90
N GLY A 21 0.42 -2.47 -5.57
CA GLY A 21 -1.02 -2.48 -5.73
C GLY A 21 -1.70 -1.35 -4.97
N GLY A 22 -1.29 -1.10 -3.72
CA GLY A 22 -1.84 0.00 -2.92
C GLY A 22 -1.44 1.38 -3.41
N LEU A 23 -0.18 1.59 -3.82
CA LEU A 23 0.29 2.92 -4.23
C LEU A 23 0.05 3.24 -5.73
N THR A 24 -0.40 2.28 -6.53
CA THR A 24 -0.60 2.47 -7.99
C THR A 24 -1.57 3.63 -8.27
N TRP A 25 -2.67 3.75 -7.52
CA TRP A 25 -3.65 4.80 -7.76
C TRP A 25 -3.07 6.20 -7.53
N VAL A 26 -2.13 6.36 -6.59
CA VAL A 26 -1.43 7.64 -6.34
C VAL A 26 -0.61 8.04 -7.55
N GLY A 27 0.10 7.10 -8.16
CA GLY A 27 0.85 7.33 -9.39
C GLY A 27 -0.07 7.75 -10.55
N VAL A 28 -1.19 7.05 -10.73
CA VAL A 28 -2.20 7.40 -11.75
C VAL A 28 -2.78 8.80 -11.48
N ALA A 29 -3.08 9.13 -10.22
CA ALA A 29 -3.56 10.46 -9.84
C ALA A 29 -2.52 11.56 -10.12
N GLY A 30 -1.24 11.33 -9.80
CA GLY A 30 -0.15 12.26 -10.09
C GLY A 30 0.01 12.52 -11.60
N VAL A 31 -0.03 11.47 -12.42
CA VAL A 31 -0.01 11.59 -13.89
C VAL A 31 -1.22 12.38 -14.39
N THR A 32 -2.41 12.12 -13.84
CA THR A 32 -3.65 12.82 -14.23
C THR A 32 -3.57 14.31 -13.89
N LEU A 33 -3.00 14.64 -12.73
CA LEU A 33 -2.76 16.02 -12.28
C LEU A 33 -1.56 16.68 -12.96
N HIS A 34 -0.80 15.94 -13.79
CA HIS A 34 0.44 16.39 -14.40
C HIS A 34 1.47 16.89 -13.36
N ASP A 35 1.41 16.34 -12.14
CA ASP A 35 2.25 16.72 -11.01
C ASP A 35 3.37 15.68 -10.84
N GLY A 36 4.55 16.01 -11.39
CA GLY A 36 5.73 15.14 -11.32
C GLY A 36 6.21 14.87 -9.89
N LEU A 37 5.95 15.79 -8.95
CA LEU A 37 6.32 15.59 -7.56
C LEU A 37 5.49 14.46 -6.95
N VAL A 38 4.18 14.44 -7.18
CA VAL A 38 3.28 13.38 -6.68
C VAL A 38 3.67 12.01 -7.22
N VAL A 39 4.02 11.92 -8.51
CA VAL A 39 4.49 10.67 -9.11
C VAL A 39 5.81 10.23 -8.47
N SER A 40 6.78 11.14 -8.37
CA SER A 40 8.09 10.83 -7.81
C SER A 40 8.00 10.41 -6.33
N SER A 41 7.15 11.07 -5.55
CA SER A 41 6.95 10.75 -4.13
C SER A 41 6.23 9.42 -3.95
N ALA A 42 5.31 9.04 -4.84
CA ALA A 42 4.67 7.72 -4.82
C ALA A 42 5.68 6.61 -5.12
N VAL A 43 6.56 6.81 -6.12
CA VAL A 43 7.64 5.87 -6.45
C VAL A 43 8.61 5.74 -5.28
N LEU A 44 9.06 6.85 -4.71
CA LEU A 44 9.96 6.86 -3.56
C LEU A 44 9.34 6.17 -2.34
N ALA A 45 8.06 6.41 -2.08
CA ALA A 45 7.32 5.74 -1.00
C ALA A 45 7.25 4.23 -1.24
N ALA A 46 6.96 3.79 -2.47
CA ALA A 46 6.91 2.37 -2.82
C ALA A 46 8.26 1.68 -2.64
N VAL A 47 9.32 2.26 -3.20
CA VAL A 47 10.69 1.73 -3.08
C VAL A 47 11.11 1.70 -1.61
N GLY A 48 10.92 2.81 -0.89
CA GLY A 48 11.30 2.92 0.52
C GLY A 48 10.57 1.91 1.40
N LEU A 49 9.24 1.79 1.25
CA LEU A 49 8.44 0.88 2.04
C LEU A 49 8.80 -0.60 1.75
N TRP A 50 8.99 -0.95 0.48
CA TRP A 50 9.40 -2.29 0.11
C TRP A 50 10.82 -2.62 0.62
N SER A 51 11.78 -1.69 0.47
CA SER A 51 13.15 -1.89 0.97
C SER A 51 13.19 -2.05 2.49
N VAL A 52 12.44 -1.24 3.23
CA VAL A 52 12.33 -1.35 4.69
C VAL A 52 11.69 -2.68 5.09
N ALA A 53 10.61 -3.09 4.41
CA ALA A 53 9.94 -4.35 4.67
C ALA A 53 10.86 -5.56 4.38
N ALA A 54 11.58 -5.53 3.26
CA ALA A 54 12.55 -6.57 2.89
C ALA A 54 13.70 -6.66 3.91
N ALA A 55 14.23 -5.52 4.35
CA ALA A 55 15.27 -5.47 5.39
C ALA A 55 14.75 -5.98 6.75
N ALA A 56 13.53 -5.62 7.13
CA ALA A 56 12.90 -6.09 8.35
C ALA A 56 12.61 -7.60 8.30
N TYR A 57 12.17 -8.14 7.16
CA TYR A 57 11.97 -9.57 6.97
C TYR A 57 13.29 -10.35 7.02
N ALA A 58 14.38 -9.79 6.49
CA ALA A 58 15.71 -10.38 6.59
C ALA A 58 16.20 -10.48 8.05
N ARG A 59 15.81 -9.54 8.92
CA ARG A 59 16.15 -9.56 10.35
C ARG A 59 15.20 -10.45 11.17
N PHE A 60 13.91 -10.49 10.82
CA PHE A 60 12.88 -11.20 11.57
C PHE A 60 11.99 -12.07 10.66
N PRO A 61 12.54 -13.14 10.05
CA PRO A 61 11.81 -13.96 9.08
C PRO A 61 10.61 -14.69 9.70
N THR A 62 10.66 -14.95 11.01
CA THR A 62 9.55 -15.58 11.73
C THR A 62 8.34 -14.66 11.89
N ARG A 63 8.46 -13.34 11.66
CA ARG A 63 7.41 -12.32 11.79
C ARG A 63 6.70 -11.98 10.48
N ALA A 64 6.67 -12.90 9.52
CA ALA A 64 6.10 -12.68 8.18
C ALA A 64 4.67 -12.10 8.22
N LEU A 65 3.80 -12.66 9.05
CA LEU A 65 2.38 -12.27 9.10
C LEU A 65 2.19 -10.88 9.71
N GLY A 66 2.89 -10.58 10.80
CA GLY A 66 2.89 -9.25 11.40
C GLY A 66 3.53 -8.19 10.51
N LEU A 67 4.57 -8.55 9.74
CA LEU A 67 5.25 -7.65 8.80
C LEU A 67 4.37 -7.33 7.59
N LEU A 68 3.64 -8.32 7.05
CA LEU A 68 2.63 -8.10 6.03
C LEU A 68 1.53 -7.14 6.53
N GLY A 69 1.01 -7.38 7.74
CA GLY A 69 0.03 -6.49 8.36
C GLY A 69 0.54 -5.07 8.55
N ALA A 70 1.78 -4.91 9.03
CA ALA A 70 2.41 -3.60 9.19
C ALA A 70 2.60 -2.87 7.86
N VAL A 71 2.98 -3.59 6.79
CA VAL A 71 3.09 -3.01 5.43
C VAL A 71 1.74 -2.56 4.93
N ILE A 72 0.69 -3.38 5.07
CA ILE A 72 -0.68 -2.99 4.67
C ILE A 72 -1.09 -1.71 5.42
N LEU A 73 -0.88 -1.64 6.73
CA LEU A 73 -1.20 -0.44 7.52
C LEU A 73 -0.40 0.79 7.07
N ALA A 74 0.88 0.61 6.75
CA ALA A 74 1.72 1.70 6.26
C ALA A 74 1.24 2.21 4.89
N VAL A 75 0.92 1.31 3.96
CA VAL A 75 0.33 1.67 2.66
C VAL A 75 -0.96 2.44 2.85
N VAL A 76 -1.88 1.94 3.69
CA VAL A 76 -3.16 2.61 3.94
C VAL A 76 -2.96 3.99 4.55
N LEU A 77 -2.01 4.16 5.46
CA LEU A 77 -1.70 5.46 6.06
C LEU A 77 -1.14 6.44 5.02
N ILE A 78 -0.27 5.97 4.12
CA ILE A 78 0.23 6.77 3.00
C ILE A 78 -0.92 7.16 2.06
N ASP A 79 -1.80 6.22 1.73
CA ASP A 79 -2.97 6.47 0.88
C ASP A 79 -3.91 7.50 1.51
N TRP A 80 -4.12 7.46 2.83
CA TRP A 80 -4.89 8.48 3.54
C TRP A 80 -4.27 9.87 3.43
N ILE A 81 -2.94 9.98 3.53
CA ILE A 81 -2.23 11.24 3.34
C ILE A 81 -2.44 11.76 1.92
N TYR A 82 -2.25 10.91 0.90
CA TYR A 82 -2.47 11.31 -0.49
C TYR A 82 -3.93 11.66 -0.77
N LEU A 83 -4.90 10.93 -0.22
CA LEU A 83 -6.30 11.31 -0.34
C LEU A 83 -6.55 12.70 0.25
N LEU A 84 -6.03 13.00 1.43
CA LEU A 84 -6.22 14.33 2.03
C LEU A 84 -5.60 15.45 1.19
N LEU A 85 -4.45 15.20 0.58
CA LEU A 85 -3.71 16.19 -0.23
C LEU A 85 -4.25 16.35 -1.65
N LEU A 86 -4.64 15.24 -2.29
CA LEU A 86 -5.03 15.20 -3.70
C LEU A 86 -6.53 15.39 -3.90
N LEU A 87 -7.37 15.02 -2.93
CA LEU A 87 -8.82 15.12 -3.08
C LEU A 87 -9.33 16.53 -3.44
N PRO A 88 -8.83 17.63 -2.82
CA PRO A 88 -9.23 18.97 -3.20
C PRO A 88 -8.81 19.29 -4.65
N ARG A 89 -7.57 18.93 -5.02
CA ARG A 89 -7.00 19.18 -6.35
C ARG A 89 -7.70 18.40 -7.45
N LEU A 90 -8.15 17.18 -7.15
CA LEU A 90 -8.91 16.34 -8.08
C LEU A 90 -10.35 16.84 -8.28
N ALA A 91 -10.94 17.55 -7.30
CA ALA A 91 -12.28 18.12 -7.42
C ALA A 91 -12.34 19.34 -8.35
N GLU A 92 -11.19 19.99 -8.60
CA GLU A 92 -11.07 21.15 -9.48
C GLU A 92 -10.89 20.77 -10.96
N LEU A 93 -10.57 19.50 -11.26
CA LEU A 93 -10.43 19.03 -12.63
C LEU A 93 -11.80 18.91 -13.32
N PRO A 94 -11.91 19.29 -14.61
CA PRO A 94 -13.10 19.00 -15.39
C PRO A 94 -13.32 17.49 -15.41
N THR A 95 -14.54 17.04 -15.13
CA THR A 95 -14.91 15.62 -15.17
C THR A 95 -14.82 15.11 -16.61
N TYR A 96 -13.64 14.73 -17.08
CA TYR A 96 -13.47 14.20 -18.42
C TYR A 96 -14.00 12.78 -18.47
N PRO A 97 -15.00 12.46 -19.31
CA PRO A 97 -15.60 11.13 -19.39
C PRO A 97 -14.65 10.03 -19.90
N TRP A 98 -13.49 10.41 -20.45
CA TRP A 98 -12.49 9.50 -21.01
C TRP A 98 -11.54 8.90 -19.97
N PHE A 99 -11.27 9.62 -18.88
CA PHE A 99 -10.54 9.09 -17.74
C PHE A 99 -11.57 8.86 -16.65
N GLY A 100 -11.83 7.61 -16.29
CA GLY A 100 -12.82 7.20 -15.29
C GLY A 100 -12.58 7.72 -13.86
N THR A 101 -11.93 8.85 -13.67
CA THR A 101 -11.82 9.62 -12.42
C THR A 101 -13.13 10.38 -12.18
N SER A 102 -14.22 9.63 -12.10
CA SER A 102 -15.47 10.11 -11.52
C SER A 102 -15.30 10.22 -10.00
N GLN A 103 -15.97 11.18 -9.37
CA GLN A 103 -16.18 11.22 -7.90
C GLN A 103 -16.62 9.86 -7.33
N ALA A 104 -17.27 9.01 -8.13
CA ALA A 104 -17.64 7.64 -7.78
C ALA A 104 -16.42 6.74 -7.48
N SER A 105 -15.33 6.87 -8.24
CA SER A 105 -14.10 6.08 -8.08
C SER A 105 -13.42 6.42 -6.75
N ILE A 106 -13.41 7.70 -6.39
CA ILE A 106 -12.88 8.18 -5.10
C ILE A 106 -13.75 7.72 -3.92
N ARG A 107 -15.07 7.71 -4.08
CA ARG A 107 -15.98 7.17 -3.06
C ARG A 107 -15.77 5.68 -2.80
N ALA A 108 -15.31 4.93 -3.80
CA ALA A 108 -14.97 3.50 -3.65
C ALA A 108 -13.63 3.25 -2.95
N ILE A 109 -12.68 4.19 -2.99
CA ILE A 109 -11.36 4.04 -2.35
C ILE A 109 -11.48 4.06 -0.81
N ARG A 110 -12.30 4.96 -0.23
CA ARG A 110 -12.47 5.07 1.22
C ARG A 110 -12.89 3.75 1.92
N PRO A 111 -13.95 3.04 1.49
CA PRO A 111 -14.33 1.77 2.13
C PRO A 111 -13.26 0.69 1.93
N ALA A 112 -12.56 0.68 0.79
CA ALA A 112 -11.44 -0.24 0.56
C ALA A 112 -10.28 0.00 1.54
N LEU A 113 -9.94 1.26 1.82
CA LEU A 113 -8.92 1.61 2.81
C LEU A 113 -9.34 1.22 4.24
N VAL A 114 -10.61 1.39 4.59
CA VAL A 114 -11.12 0.94 5.90
C VAL A 114 -11.01 -0.59 6.02
N ALA A 115 -11.42 -1.34 4.99
CA ALA A 115 -11.30 -2.79 4.98
C ALA A 115 -9.83 -3.24 5.08
N ALA A 116 -8.92 -2.56 4.37
CA ALA A 116 -7.49 -2.81 4.43
C ALA A 116 -6.89 -2.50 5.81
N SER A 117 -7.30 -1.41 6.47
CA SER A 117 -6.91 -1.11 7.86
C SER A 117 -7.31 -2.22 8.82
N VAL A 118 -8.55 -2.70 8.72
CA VAL A 118 -9.06 -3.79 9.57
C VAL A 118 -8.27 -5.07 9.30
N ALA A 119 -8.04 -5.43 8.04
CA ALA A 119 -7.26 -6.60 7.67
C ALA A 119 -5.80 -6.52 8.16
N GLY A 120 -5.13 -5.38 7.94
CA GLY A 120 -3.76 -5.14 8.41
C GLY A 120 -3.64 -5.24 9.93
N GLY A 121 -4.57 -4.60 10.65
CA GLY A 121 -4.64 -4.68 12.11
C GLY A 121 -4.90 -6.10 12.62
N ALA A 122 -5.78 -6.85 11.97
CA ALA A 122 -6.04 -8.26 12.29
C ALA A 122 -4.78 -9.11 12.11
N PHE A 123 -4.04 -8.94 11.00
CA PHE A 123 -2.79 -9.67 10.78
C PHE A 123 -1.73 -9.38 11.86
N VAL A 124 -1.55 -8.11 12.24
CA VAL A 124 -0.64 -7.75 13.34
C VAL A 124 -1.08 -8.39 14.66
N THR A 125 -2.38 -8.30 14.98
CA THR A 125 -2.93 -8.82 16.24
C THR A 125 -2.80 -10.35 16.32
N ILE A 126 -3.08 -11.06 15.23
CA ILE A 126 -2.96 -12.52 15.15
C ILE A 126 -1.50 -12.96 15.31
N ASP A 127 -0.53 -12.26 14.69
CA ASP A 127 0.90 -12.58 14.87
C ASP A 127 1.32 -12.41 16.33
N VAL A 128 0.84 -11.37 17.02
CA VAL A 128 1.13 -11.14 18.44
C VAL A 128 0.48 -12.23 19.32
N LEU A 129 -0.78 -12.57 19.07
CA LEU A 129 -1.52 -13.57 19.85
C LEU A 129 -0.90 -14.96 19.74
N ARG A 130 -0.56 -15.40 18.52
CA ARG A 130 0.07 -16.71 18.27
C ARG A 130 1.43 -16.89 18.94
N ARG A 131 2.06 -15.80 19.38
CA ARG A 131 3.35 -15.83 20.09
C ARG A 131 3.19 -15.82 21.61
N ARG A 132 2.01 -15.51 22.12
CA ARG A 132 1.72 -15.51 23.57
C ARG A 132 1.16 -16.84 24.05
N SER A 133 0.60 -17.64 23.15
CA SER A 133 0.14 -19.03 23.35
C SER A 133 1.29 -20.02 23.17
#